data_AF-A0A257M6H1-F1
#
_entry.id   AF-A0A257M6H1-F1
#
_cell.length_a   1.000
_cell.length_b   1.000
_cell.length_c   1.000
_cell.angle_alpha   90.00
_cell.angle_beta   90.00
_cell.angle_gamma   90.00
#
_symmetry.space_group_name_H-M   'P 1'
#
loop_
_entity.id
_entity.type
_entity.pdbx_description
1 polymer ?
#
loop_
_entity_poly.entity_id
_entity_poly.type
_entity_poly.pdbx_seq_one_letter_code
_entity_poly.pdbx_strand_id
1 'polypeptide(L)'
;MRMEFTDWRAWLNGILSEFNCQTGTLHASDSSGETLKLVAQVGVPAFLHDKITTIPFGKGIAGAAAATREPVELCNLQQDLGGVARPDARQTGVAGALAVPVFSKDGSRVVGTLGVGMMEPHDFTDAEKARLTEIAETVAPWLEKLGTPA
;
A
#
# COMPACT_ATOMS: atom_id res chain seq x y z
N MET A 1 14.20 -26.44 4.12
CA MET A 1 14.78 -25.09 4.03
C MET A 1 13.65 -24.13 3.72
N ARG A 2 13.15 -23.39 4.72
CA ARG A 2 12.08 -22.40 4.50
C ARG A 2 12.73 -21.17 3.87
N MET A 3 12.35 -20.81 2.64
CA MET A 3 12.75 -19.52 2.08
C MET A 3 11.97 -18.44 2.83
N GLU A 4 12.63 -17.78 3.77
CA GLU A 4 12.10 -16.57 4.39
C GLU A 4 12.32 -15.41 3.43
N PHE A 5 11.23 -14.79 3.00
CA PHE A 5 11.27 -13.55 2.24
C PHE A 5 11.71 -12.45 3.20
N THR A 6 13.02 -12.26 3.31
CA THR A 6 13.63 -11.51 4.42
C THR A 6 13.99 -10.08 4.05
N ASP A 7 14.08 -9.75 2.76
CA ASP A 7 14.44 -8.41 2.31
C ASP A 7 13.27 -7.70 1.61
N TRP A 8 12.21 -7.42 2.39
CA TRP A 8 11.06 -6.64 1.95
C TRP A 8 11.45 -5.27 1.42
N ARG A 9 12.50 -4.67 1.98
CA ARG A 9 12.99 -3.35 1.58
C ARG A 9 13.65 -3.41 0.21
N ALA A 10 14.51 -4.38 -0.07
CA ALA A 10 15.10 -4.54 -1.40
C ALA A 10 14.05 -4.88 -2.45
N TRP A 11 13.10 -5.77 -2.12
CA TRP A 11 11.97 -6.07 -2.99
C TRP A 11 11.16 -4.81 -3.33
N LEU A 12 10.81 -4.01 -2.32
CA LEU A 12 10.07 -2.77 -2.51
C LEU A 12 10.86 -1.75 -3.35
N ASN A 13 12.18 -1.63 -3.15
CA ASN A 13 13.02 -0.79 -4.02
C ASN A 13 12.98 -1.21 -5.49
N GLY A 14 12.93 -2.52 -5.78
CA GLY A 14 12.79 -3.03 -7.15
C GLY A 14 11.50 -2.54 -7.81
N ILE A 15 10.38 -2.59 -7.09
CA ILE A 15 9.10 -2.07 -7.55
C ILE A 15 9.16 -0.56 -7.76
N LEU A 16 9.74 0.16 -6.81
CA LEU A 16 9.88 1.62 -6.94
C LEU A 16 10.71 2.01 -8.18
N SER A 17 11.75 1.24 -8.50
CA SER A 17 12.51 1.42 -9.73
C SER A 17 11.70 1.09 -10.99
N GLU A 18 10.86 0.06 -10.97
CA GLU A 18 9.99 -0.31 -12.10
C GLU A 18 8.93 0.76 -12.38
N PHE A 19 8.39 1.39 -11.33
CA PHE A 19 7.34 2.40 -11.43
C PHE A 19 7.86 3.85 -11.43
N ASN A 20 9.17 4.09 -11.35
CA ASN A 20 9.78 5.41 -11.16
C ASN A 20 9.22 6.19 -9.95
N CYS A 21 8.86 5.48 -8.88
CA CYS A 21 8.33 6.05 -7.64
C CYS A 21 9.44 6.30 -6.61
N GLN A 22 9.28 7.29 -5.74
CA GLN A 22 10.27 7.63 -4.69
C GLN A 22 9.91 7.01 -3.35
N THR A 23 8.62 6.71 -3.14
CA THR A 23 8.13 6.19 -1.87
C THR A 23 7.29 4.94 -2.10
N GLY A 24 7.34 4.02 -1.14
CA GLY A 24 6.50 2.83 -1.16
C GLY A 24 6.27 2.28 0.23
N THR A 25 5.18 1.54 0.38
CA THR A 25 4.81 0.87 1.62
C THR A 25 4.22 -0.51 1.33
N LEU A 26 4.55 -1.48 2.17
CA LEU A 26 3.90 -2.77 2.23
C LEU A 26 3.30 -2.94 3.63
N HIS A 27 2.03 -3.32 3.69
CA HIS A 27 1.33 -3.60 4.94
C HIS A 27 0.72 -4.99 4.92
N ALA A 28 0.67 -5.63 6.08
CA ALA A 28 -0.09 -6.86 6.32
C ALA A 28 -1.37 -6.52 7.09
N SER A 29 -2.49 -7.16 6.75
CA SER A 29 -3.69 -7.08 7.57
C SER A 29 -3.48 -7.84 8.88
N ASP A 30 -4.05 -7.32 9.97
CA ASP A 30 -4.19 -8.07 11.20
C ASP A 30 -5.22 -9.21 11.07
N SER A 31 -5.31 -10.04 12.11
CA SER A 31 -6.21 -11.19 12.13
C SER A 31 -7.69 -10.82 12.14
N SER A 32 -8.05 -9.60 12.56
CA SER A 32 -9.44 -9.12 12.52
C SER A 32 -9.83 -8.60 11.14
N GLY A 33 -8.86 -8.25 10.29
CA GLY A 33 -9.13 -7.64 8.98
C GLY A 33 -9.61 -6.19 9.10
N GLU A 34 -9.24 -5.52 10.20
CA GLU A 34 -9.67 -4.15 10.49
C GLU A 34 -8.51 -3.16 10.41
N THR A 35 -7.27 -3.62 10.60
CA THR A 35 -6.09 -2.76 10.54
C THR A 35 -4.98 -3.36 9.68
N LEU A 36 -4.22 -2.47 9.06
CA LEU A 36 -3.00 -2.72 8.31
C LEU A 36 -1.80 -2.39 9.19
N LYS A 37 -0.86 -3.31 9.31
CA LYS A 37 0.41 -3.17 10.04
C LYS A 37 1.56 -3.06 9.05
N LEU A 38 2.44 -2.09 9.29
CA LEU A 38 3.58 -1.85 8.41
C LEU A 38 4.55 -3.04 8.41
N VAL A 39 4.85 -3.56 7.22
CA VAL A 39 5.86 -4.61 7.00
C VAL A 39 7.15 -3.98 6.50
N ALA A 40 7.06 -3.07 5.53
CA ALA A 40 8.21 -2.36 4.99
C ALA A 40 7.81 -0.99 4.43
N GLN A 41 8.76 -0.07 4.44
CA GLN A 41 8.64 1.21 3.74
C GLN A 41 9.98 1.61 3.12
N VAL A 42 9.89 2.38 2.04
CA VAL A 42 11.00 3.07 1.41
C VAL A 42 10.60 4.50 1.15
N GLY A 43 11.51 5.44 1.41
CA GLY A 43 11.35 6.85 1.04
C GLY A 43 10.29 7.63 1.83
N VAL A 44 9.58 7.00 2.77
CA VAL A 44 8.53 7.68 3.54
C VAL A 44 9.16 8.64 4.57
N PRO A 45 8.78 9.93 4.59
CA PRO A 45 9.26 10.89 5.57
C PRO A 45 9.03 10.46 7.02
N ALA A 46 10.01 10.71 7.89
CA ALA A 46 9.99 10.25 9.29
C ALA A 46 8.75 10.68 10.08
N PHE A 47 8.25 11.91 9.85
CA PHE A 47 7.06 12.42 10.54
C PHE A 47 5.76 11.68 10.19
N LEU A 48 5.76 10.83 9.16
CA LEU A 48 4.63 9.99 8.78
C LEU A 48 4.72 8.57 9.34
N HIS A 49 5.86 8.16 9.91
CA HIS A 49 6.08 6.78 10.34
C HIS A 49 5.01 6.32 11.33
N ASP A 50 4.64 7.16 12.30
CA ASP A 50 3.56 6.85 13.25
C ASP A 50 2.20 6.66 12.55
N LYS A 51 1.92 7.46 11.50
CA LYS A 51 0.66 7.40 10.75
C LYS A 51 0.56 6.15 9.87
N ILE A 52 1.69 5.65 9.35
CA ILE A 52 1.70 4.49 8.47
C ILE A 52 1.97 3.17 9.21
N THR A 53 2.40 3.21 10.47
CA THR A 53 2.70 2.02 11.27
C THR A 53 1.45 1.16 11.49
N THR A 54 0.30 1.79 11.73
CA THR A 54 -1.00 1.12 11.84
C THR A 54 -2.07 1.96 11.18
N ILE A 55 -2.72 1.40 10.16
CA ILE A 55 -3.73 2.10 9.36
C ILE A 55 -5.04 1.32 9.45
N PRO A 56 -6.12 1.91 9.99
CA PRO A 56 -7.44 1.27 9.92
C PRO A 56 -7.91 1.14 8.47
N PHE A 57 -8.64 0.07 8.16
CA PHE A 57 -9.34 -0.05 6.89
C PHE A 57 -10.25 1.19 6.69
N GLY A 58 -10.30 1.69 5.46
CA GLY A 58 -10.99 2.93 5.09
C GLY A 58 -10.26 4.23 5.46
N LYS A 59 -9.04 4.18 6.03
CA LYS A 59 -8.25 5.40 6.35
C LYS A 59 -7.07 5.58 5.42
N GLY A 60 -6.98 6.77 4.81
CA GLY A 60 -5.93 7.09 3.83
C GLY A 60 -6.02 6.20 2.59
N ILE A 61 -5.01 6.26 1.72
CA ILE A 61 -5.01 5.53 0.44
C ILE A 61 -4.94 4.02 0.66
N ALA A 62 -3.99 3.56 1.49
CA ALA A 62 -3.83 2.14 1.79
C ALA A 62 -5.07 1.54 2.48
N GLY A 63 -5.58 2.20 3.53
CA GLY A 63 -6.79 1.73 4.20
C GLY A 63 -8.00 1.75 3.28
N ALA A 64 -8.14 2.78 2.42
CA ALA A 64 -9.21 2.83 1.43
C ALA A 64 -9.15 1.63 0.46
N ALA A 65 -7.98 1.34 -0.13
CA ALA A 65 -7.80 0.18 -1.01
C ALA A 65 -8.16 -1.13 -0.33
N ALA A 66 -7.82 -1.28 0.96
CA ALA A 66 -8.19 -2.46 1.74
C ALA A 66 -9.71 -2.57 1.99
N ALA A 67 -10.38 -1.46 2.25
CA ALA A 67 -11.82 -1.44 2.51
C ALA A 67 -12.67 -1.57 1.23
N THR A 68 -12.28 -0.90 0.15
CA THR A 68 -12.99 -0.97 -1.13
C THR A 68 -12.68 -2.25 -1.89
N ARG A 69 -11.55 -2.91 -1.56
CA ARG A 69 -11.03 -4.09 -2.29
C ARG A 69 -10.73 -3.74 -3.74
N GLU A 70 -10.30 -2.51 -3.99
CA GLU A 70 -9.99 -1.97 -5.31
C GLU A 70 -8.72 -1.12 -5.26
N PRO A 71 -7.99 -0.96 -6.38
CA PRO A 71 -6.92 0.03 -6.49
C PRO A 71 -7.44 1.44 -6.17
N VAL A 72 -6.72 2.17 -5.32
CA VAL A 72 -7.06 3.56 -4.95
C VAL A 72 -5.89 4.48 -5.20
N GLU A 73 -6.18 5.62 -5.82
CA GLU A 73 -5.20 6.68 -6.09
C GLU A 73 -5.48 7.94 -5.28
N LEU A 74 -4.45 8.76 -5.08
CA LEU A 74 -4.58 10.06 -4.40
C LEU A 74 -5.58 10.99 -5.11
N CYS A 75 -5.63 10.99 -6.44
CA CYS A 75 -6.58 11.81 -7.21
C CYS A 75 -8.03 11.43 -6.87
N ASN A 76 -8.35 10.12 -6.91
CA ASN A 76 -9.67 9.59 -6.54
C ASN A 76 -10.01 9.95 -5.09
N LEU A 77 -9.05 9.81 -4.16
CA LEU A 77 -9.28 10.15 -2.76
C LEU A 77 -9.54 11.66 -2.54
N GLN A 78 -8.89 12.54 -3.31
CA GLN A 78 -9.18 13.97 -3.26
C GLN A 78 -10.57 14.29 -3.84
N GLN A 79 -10.96 13.63 -4.94
CA GLN A 79 -12.28 13.80 -5.56
C GLN A 79 -13.41 13.28 -4.67
N ASP A 80 -13.27 12.08 -4.10
CA ASP A 80 -14.25 11.45 -3.20
C ASP A 80 -14.44 12.23 -1.90
N LEU A 81 -13.41 12.94 -1.45
CA LEU A 81 -13.48 13.86 -0.30
C LEU A 81 -13.93 15.28 -0.68
N GLY A 82 -14.44 15.50 -1.89
CA GLY A 82 -14.97 16.78 -2.36
C GLY A 82 -13.92 17.85 -2.60
N GLY A 83 -12.69 17.47 -2.97
CA GLY A 83 -11.57 18.37 -3.25
C GLY A 83 -10.82 18.85 -2.00
N VAL A 84 -11.20 18.42 -0.79
CA VAL A 84 -10.49 18.77 0.45
C VAL A 84 -9.27 17.87 0.61
N ALA A 85 -8.15 18.26 0.01
CA ALA A 85 -6.86 17.64 0.32
C ALA A 85 -6.62 17.75 1.84
N ARG A 86 -6.55 16.60 2.54
CA ARG A 86 -6.22 16.56 3.96
C ARG A 86 -4.87 17.28 4.17
N PRO A 87 -4.70 18.10 5.22
CA PRO A 87 -3.45 18.84 5.47
C PRO A 87 -2.21 17.94 5.44
N ASP A 88 -2.37 16.70 5.92
CA ASP A 88 -1.35 15.67 5.93
C ASP A 88 -0.83 15.30 4.53
N ALA A 89 -1.72 15.24 3.52
CA ALA A 89 -1.34 14.92 2.14
C ALA A 89 -0.40 16.00 1.56
N ARG A 90 -0.69 17.28 1.85
CA ARG A 90 0.15 18.42 1.45
C ARG A 90 1.51 18.43 2.13
N GLN A 91 1.62 17.88 3.35
CA GLN A 91 2.89 17.82 4.08
C GLN A 91 3.80 16.69 3.59
N THR A 92 3.25 15.61 3.03
CA THR A 92 4.04 14.45 2.58
C THR A 92 4.97 14.73 1.40
N GLY A 93 4.69 15.77 0.61
CA GLY A 93 5.36 16.03 -0.67
C GLY A 93 4.96 15.08 -1.80
N VAL A 94 4.19 14.04 -1.50
CA VAL A 94 3.67 13.07 -2.48
C VAL A 94 2.44 13.68 -3.17
N ALA A 95 2.53 13.81 -4.49
CA ALA A 95 1.48 14.39 -5.32
C ALA A 95 0.80 13.35 -6.23
N GLY A 96 1.41 12.18 -6.43
CA GLY A 96 0.80 11.01 -7.06
C GLY A 96 1.00 9.79 -6.15
N ALA A 97 -0.05 9.01 -5.90
CA ALA A 97 0.09 7.76 -5.15
C ALA A 97 -0.98 6.77 -5.56
N LEU A 98 -0.60 5.49 -5.53
CA LEU A 98 -1.44 4.33 -5.84
C LEU A 98 -1.26 3.30 -4.73
N ALA A 99 -2.35 2.75 -4.23
CA ALA A 99 -2.33 1.55 -3.41
C ALA A 99 -3.26 0.49 -3.99
N VAL A 100 -2.82 -0.77 -3.94
CA VAL A 100 -3.61 -1.94 -4.35
C VAL A 100 -3.81 -2.89 -3.16
N PRO A 101 -4.99 -3.52 -3.04
CA PRO A 101 -5.20 -4.58 -2.07
C PRO A 101 -4.40 -5.82 -2.45
N VAL A 102 -3.88 -6.52 -1.44
CA VAL A 102 -3.32 -7.86 -1.57
C VAL A 102 -4.37 -8.85 -1.10
N PHE A 103 -4.82 -9.75 -1.96
CA PHE A 103 -5.83 -10.75 -1.60
C PHE A 103 -5.22 -12.06 -1.10
N SER A 104 -5.94 -12.75 -0.22
CA SER A 104 -5.65 -14.15 0.11
C SER A 104 -5.71 -15.03 -1.14
N LYS A 105 -5.10 -16.21 -1.06
CA LYS A 105 -5.04 -17.15 -2.21
C LYS A 105 -6.42 -17.49 -2.79
N ASP A 106 -7.45 -17.51 -1.95
CA ASP A 106 -8.85 -17.79 -2.32
C ASP A 106 -9.65 -16.52 -2.68
N GLY A 107 -9.03 -15.34 -2.64
CA GLY A 107 -9.67 -14.05 -2.91
C GLY A 107 -10.63 -13.57 -1.82
N SER A 108 -10.84 -14.34 -0.74
CA SER A 108 -11.89 -14.05 0.24
C SER A 108 -11.56 -12.84 1.12
N ARG A 109 -10.28 -12.63 1.44
CA ARG A 109 -9.82 -11.61 2.39
C ARG A 109 -8.77 -10.70 1.78
N VAL A 110 -8.71 -9.46 2.26
CA VAL A 110 -7.55 -8.58 2.04
C VAL A 110 -6.53 -8.91 3.11
N VAL A 111 -5.37 -9.42 2.72
CA VAL A 111 -4.28 -9.84 3.60
C VAL A 111 -3.19 -8.78 3.72
N GLY A 112 -3.30 -7.68 2.97
CA GLY A 112 -2.40 -6.56 3.05
C GLY A 112 -2.68 -5.53 1.96
N THR A 113 -1.77 -4.55 1.84
CA THR A 113 -1.79 -3.57 0.76
C THR A 113 -0.37 -3.26 0.31
N LEU A 114 -0.21 -2.96 -0.97
CA LEU A 114 1.02 -2.48 -1.58
C LEU A 114 0.78 -1.08 -2.12
N GLY A 115 1.61 -0.12 -1.70
CA GLY A 115 1.51 1.27 -2.12
C GLY A 115 2.80 1.81 -2.72
N VAL A 116 2.66 2.67 -3.72
CA VAL A 116 3.74 3.43 -4.36
C VAL A 116 3.35 4.91 -4.46
N GLY A 117 4.34 5.80 -4.40
CA GLY A 117 4.11 7.24 -4.44
C GLY A 117 5.22 8.04 -5.11
N MET A 118 4.80 9.09 -5.80
CA MET A 118 5.60 10.05 -6.57
C MET A 118 5.49 11.45 -5.98
N MET A 119 6.57 12.23 -6.05
CA MET A 119 6.58 13.63 -5.62
C MET A 119 5.84 14.56 -6.58
N GLU A 120 5.65 14.13 -7.83
CA GLU A 120 4.90 14.85 -8.85
C GLU A 120 3.51 14.20 -9.05
N PRO A 121 2.49 14.98 -9.47
CA PRO A 121 1.19 14.41 -9.84
C PRO A 121 1.37 13.37 -10.95
N HIS A 122 0.74 12.23 -10.78
CA HIS A 122 0.74 11.15 -11.77
C HIS A 122 -0.63 10.50 -11.80
N ASP A 123 -1.19 10.36 -12.99
CA ASP A 123 -2.40 9.59 -13.24
C ASP A 123 -1.97 8.17 -13.61
N PHE A 124 -2.09 7.22 -12.68
CA PHE A 124 -1.67 5.85 -12.95
C PHE A 124 -2.62 5.23 -13.98
N THR A 125 -2.04 4.67 -15.03
CA THR A 125 -2.75 3.96 -16.09
C THR A 125 -3.32 2.64 -15.59
N ASP A 126 -4.33 2.10 -16.28
CA ASP A 126 -4.87 0.78 -15.96
C ASP A 126 -3.82 -0.33 -16.06
N ALA A 127 -2.85 -0.17 -16.96
CA ALA A 127 -1.71 -1.10 -17.09
C ALA A 127 -0.80 -1.06 -15.85
N GLU A 128 -0.49 0.13 -15.31
CA GLU A 128 0.29 0.26 -14.07
C GLU A 128 -0.47 -0.30 -12.86
N LYS A 129 -1.78 -0.07 -12.77
CA LYS A 129 -2.63 -0.64 -11.70
C LYS A 129 -2.66 -2.16 -11.76
N ALA A 130 -2.89 -2.71 -12.95
CA ALA A 130 -2.87 -4.15 -13.17
C ALA A 130 -1.50 -4.73 -12.79
N ARG A 131 -0.42 -4.07 -13.24
CA ARG A 131 0.94 -4.50 -12.94
C ARG A 131 1.25 -4.50 -11.45
N LEU A 132 0.86 -3.45 -10.73
CA LEU A 132 1.08 -3.38 -9.28
C LEU A 132 0.24 -4.44 -8.55
N THR A 133 -0.96 -4.73 -9.05
CA THR A 133 -1.84 -5.79 -8.53
C THR A 133 -1.22 -7.18 -8.72
N GLU A 134 -0.70 -7.49 -9.91
CA GLU A 134 0.03 -8.74 -10.18
C GLU A 134 1.22 -8.91 -9.22
N ILE A 135 1.98 -7.84 -8.99
CA ILE A 135 3.11 -7.86 -8.05
C ILE A 135 2.60 -8.09 -6.61
N ALA A 136 1.51 -7.45 -6.21
CA ALA A 136 0.90 -7.63 -4.90
C ALA A 136 0.46 -9.09 -4.65
N GLU A 137 -0.09 -9.77 -5.66
CA GLU A 137 -0.46 -11.19 -5.57
C GLU A 137 0.75 -12.08 -5.26
N THR A 138 1.94 -11.73 -5.77
CA THR A 138 3.16 -12.51 -5.52
C THR A 138 3.57 -12.54 -4.06
N VAL A 139 3.11 -11.62 -3.21
CA VAL A 139 3.53 -11.56 -1.79
C VAL A 139 2.47 -12.04 -0.81
N ALA A 140 1.25 -12.32 -1.28
CA ALA A 140 0.13 -12.76 -0.46
C ALA A 140 0.46 -13.93 0.49
N PRO A 141 1.15 -15.02 0.07
CA PRO A 141 1.42 -16.16 0.95
C PRO A 141 2.31 -15.86 2.15
N TRP A 142 3.07 -14.76 2.10
CA TRP A 142 3.89 -14.30 3.22
C TRP A 142 3.12 -13.36 4.13
N LEU A 143 2.34 -12.44 3.56
CA LEU A 143 1.48 -11.55 4.35
C LEU A 143 0.44 -12.33 5.16
N GLU A 144 -0.12 -13.40 4.59
CA GLU A 144 -1.03 -14.30 5.30
C GLU A 144 -0.43 -14.88 6.59
N LYS A 145 0.88 -15.16 6.61
CA LYS A 145 1.59 -15.68 7.78
C LYS A 145 1.91 -14.61 8.82
N LEU A 146 2.02 -13.35 8.39
CA LEU A 146 2.25 -12.22 9.29
C LEU A 146 0.96 -11.78 9.98
N GLY A 147 -0.19 -11.95 9.32
CA GLY A 147 -1.53 -11.62 9.85
C GLY A 147 -2.15 -12.70 10.74
N THR A 148 -1.54 -13.87 10.89
CA THR A 148 -2.01 -14.92 11.81
C THR A 148 -1.52 -14.67 13.23
N PRO A 149 -2.38 -14.82 14.27
CA PRO A 149 -1.91 -14.78 15.65
C PRO A 149 -0.91 -15.92 15.91
N ALA A 150 0.12 -15.63 16.69
CA ALA A 150 1.16 -16.57 17.10
C ALA A 150 0.61 -17.76 17.91
#